data_AF-A0AA38FIA0-F1
#
_entry.id   AF-A0AA38FIA0-F1
#
_cell.length_a   1.000
_cell.length_b   1.000
_cell.length_c   1.000
_cell.angle_alpha   90.00
_cell.angle_beta   90.00
_cell.angle_gamma   90.00
#
_symmetry.space_group_name_H-M   'P 1'
#
loop_
_entity.id
_entity.type
_entity.pdbx_description
1 polymer ?
#
loop_
_entity_poly.entity_id
_entity_poly.type
_entity_poly.pdbx_seq_one_letter_code
_entity_poly.pdbx_strand_id
1 'polypeptide(L)' 'LTLNISQMMKGKQTFGWSSEGKESFEGIKKAIAKTPVLACPDFSKDFIIYCYATDNTLAA' A
#
# COMPACT_ATOMS: atom_id res chain seq x y z
N LEU A 1 19.64 -16.51 -1.80
CA LEU A 1 20.67 -15.44 -1.72
C LEU A 1 20.01 -14.19 -1.15
N THR A 2 20.12 -13.99 0.15
CA THR A 2 19.38 -12.95 0.90
C THR A 2 20.12 -11.62 0.75
N LEU A 3 19.79 -10.84 -0.30
CA LEU A 3 20.29 -9.47 -0.42
C LEU A 3 19.62 -8.61 0.66
N ASN A 4 20.43 -7.91 1.44
CA ASN A 4 19.97 -7.02 2.51
C ASN A 4 19.39 -5.72 1.91
N ILE A 5 18.23 -5.27 2.38
CA ILE A 5 17.50 -4.08 1.87
C ILE A 5 18.41 -2.84 1.80
N SER A 6 19.35 -2.68 2.73
CA SER A 6 20.30 -1.56 2.74
C SER A 6 21.21 -1.50 1.51
N GLN A 7 21.46 -2.63 0.84
CA GLN A 7 22.26 -2.68 -0.37
C GLN A 7 21.45 -2.33 -1.63
N MET A 8 20.15 -2.59 -1.62
CA MET A 8 19.24 -2.25 -2.73
C MET A 8 18.97 -0.74 -2.84
N MET A 9 19.11 0.01 -1.73
CA MET A 9 18.96 1.47 -1.72
C MET A 9 20.22 2.21 -2.18
N LYS A 10 21.37 1.54 -2.22
CA LYS A 10 22.60 2.11 -2.78
C LYS A 10 22.49 1.92 -4.29
N GLY A 11 22.12 2.97 -5.02
CA GLY A 11 21.70 2.99 -6.43
C GLY A 11 22.65 2.40 -7.50
N LYS A 12 23.62 1.58 -7.11
CA LYS A 12 24.44 0.72 -7.98
C LYS A 12 23.75 -0.59 -8.36
N GLN A 13 22.65 -0.98 -7.71
CA GLN A 13 21.93 -2.21 -8.00
C GLN A 13 20.51 -1.92 -8.49
N THR A 14 20.20 -2.33 -9.71
CA THR A 14 18.85 -2.23 -10.26
C THR A 14 17.95 -3.28 -9.62
N PHE A 15 16.82 -2.86 -9.06
CA PHE A 15 15.81 -3.80 -8.58
C PHE A 15 15.15 -4.51 -9.78
N GLY A 16 15.54 -5.76 -9.99
CA GLY A 16 14.90 -6.64 -10.97
C GLY A 16 13.63 -7.24 -10.38
N TRP A 17 12.48 -6.95 -10.97
CA TRP A 17 11.25 -7.66 -10.64
C TRP A 17 11.36 -9.12 -11.09
N SER A 18 11.03 -10.05 -10.20
CA SER A 18 10.66 -11.40 -10.66
C SER A 18 9.25 -11.37 -11.26
N SER A 19 8.96 -12.35 -12.11
CA SER A 19 7.64 -12.52 -12.71
C SER A 19 6.55 -12.64 -11.63
N GLU A 20 6.81 -13.44 -10.61
CA GLU A 20 5.89 -13.69 -9.48
C GLU A 20 5.69 -12.43 -8.63
N GLY A 21 6.77 -11.67 -8.38
CA GLY A 21 6.72 -10.42 -7.62
C GLY A 21 5.90 -9.36 -8.34
N LYS A 22 6.05 -9.27 -9.67
CA LYS A 22 5.29 -8.33 -10.50
C LYS A 22 3.81 -8.71 -10.55
N GLU A 23 3.50 -9.99 -10.75
CA GLU A 23 2.12 -10.49 -10.74
C GLU A 23 1.42 -10.23 -9.41
N SER A 24 2.08 -10.51 -8.30
CA SER A 24 1.55 -10.26 -6.95
C SER A 24 1.27 -8.78 -6.72
N PHE A 25 2.18 -7.90 -7.13
CA PHE A 25 2.02 -6.45 -7.00
C PHE A 25 0.84 -5.92 -7.84
N GLU A 26 0.68 -6.40 -9.07
CA GLU A 26 -0.47 -6.05 -9.90
C GLU A 26 -1.79 -6.59 -9.34
N GLY A 27 -1.78 -7.75 -8.69
CA GLY A 27 -2.94 -8.28 -7.95
C GLY A 27 -3.38 -7.35 -6.81
N ILE A 28 -2.42 -6.86 -6.01
CA ILE A 28 -2.70 -5.93 -4.91
C ILE A 28 -3.30 -4.62 -5.44
N LYS A 29 -2.72 -4.05 -6.51
CA LYS A 29 -3.28 -2.84 -7.16
C LYS A 29 -4.72 -3.02 -7.57
N LYS A 30 -5.05 -4.14 -8.23
CA LYS A 30 -6.43 -4.42 -8.65
C LYS A 30 -7.36 -4.56 -7.46
N ALA A 31 -6.94 -5.21 -6.38
CA ALA A 31 -7.72 -5.35 -5.17
C ALA A 31 -8.01 -3.99 -4.50
N ILE A 32 -7.01 -3.12 -4.39
CA ILE A 32 -7.16 -1.76 -3.84
C ILE A 32 -8.02 -0.88 -4.77
N ALA A 33 -7.86 -0.99 -6.09
CA ALA A 33 -8.68 -0.21 -7.02
C ALA A 33 -10.15 -0.66 -7.03
N LYS A 34 -10.42 -1.92 -6.68
CA LYS A 34 -11.77 -2.49 -6.56
C LYS A 34 -12.38 -2.30 -5.18
N THR A 35 -11.80 -1.42 -4.33
CA THR A 35 -12.31 -1.09 -2.99
C THR A 35 -13.84 -0.91 -3.01
N PRO A 36 -14.56 -1.51 -2.04
CA PRO A 36 -16.02 -1.53 -2.08
C PRO A 36 -16.58 -0.12 -2.12
N VAL A 37 -17.68 0.04 -2.88
CA VAL A 37 -18.57 1.21 -2.75
C VAL A 37 -18.87 1.38 -1.27
N LEU A 38 -18.56 2.55 -0.71
CA LEU A 38 -18.81 2.88 0.68
C LEU A 38 -20.28 2.58 0.98
N ALA A 39 -20.52 1.50 1.74
CA ALA A 39 -21.86 1.14 2.16
C ALA A 39 -22.45 2.29 2.99
N CYS A 40 -23.78 2.42 2.97
CA CYS A 40 -24.45 3.40 3.84
C CYS A 40 -24.02 3.13 5.29
N PRO A 41 -23.54 4.15 6.03
CA PRO A 41 -23.08 3.96 7.38
C PRO A 41 -24.19 3.44 8.28
N ASP A 42 -23.85 2.51 9.16
CA ASP A 42 -24.73 1.98 10.19
C ASP A 42 -24.67 2.89 11.42
N PHE A 43 -25.69 3.74 11.59
CA PHE A 43 -25.76 4.73 12.67
C PHE A 43 -25.97 4.14 14.06
N SER A 44 -26.20 2.82 14.18
CA SER A 44 -26.27 2.14 15.47
C SER A 44 -24.89 1.85 16.08
N LYS A 45 -23.81 2.09 15.33
CA LYS A 45 -22.42 1.82 15.73
C LYS A 45 -21.62 3.12 15.86
N ASP A 46 -20.55 3.05 16.64
CA ASP A 46 -19.60 4.14 16.75
C ASP A 46 -18.86 4.36 15.43
N PHE A 47 -18.70 5.64 15.08
CA PHE A 47 -17.94 6.06 13.92
C PHE A 47 -16.48 6.27 14.32
N ILE A 48 -15.57 5.53 13.68
CA ILE A 48 -14.13 5.62 13.92
C ILE A 48 -13.48 6.27 12.71
N ILE A 49 -12.78 7.37 12.92
CA ILE A 49 -12.00 8.08 11.89
C ILE A 49 -10.52 7.79 12.13
N TYR A 50 -9.82 7.35 11.09
CA TYR A 50 -8.37 7.12 11.14
C TYR A 50 -7.65 8.29 10.46
N CYS A 51 -7.08 9.18 11.27
CA CYS A 51 -6.30 10.31 10.76
C CYS A 51 -4.80 10.00 10.74
N TYR A 52 -4.10 10.46 9.72
CA TYR A 52 -2.64 10.49 9.70
C TYR A 52 -2.13 11.85 9.22
N ALA A 53 -0.98 12.26 9.75
CA ALA A 53 -0.29 13.47 9.34
C ALA A 53 1.14 13.14 8.95
N THR A 54 1.63 13.80 7.91
CA THR A 54 3.03 13.87 7.50
C THR A 54 3.44 15.33 7.46
N ASP A 55 4.74 15.61 7.38
CA ASP A 55 5.27 16.98 7.31
C ASP A 55 4.64 17.83 6.20
N ASN A 56 4.06 17.19 5.18
CA ASN A 56 3.45 17.86 4.04
C ASN A 56 1.94 17.67 3.93
N THR A 57 1.30 16.79 4.71
CA THR A 57 -0.11 16.44 4.52
C THR A 57 -0.81 16.05 5.82
N LEU A 58 -2.05 16.50 6.01
CA LEU A 58 -2.99 15.92 6.97
C LEU A 58 -4.10 15.21 6.19
N ALA A 59 -4.39 13.96 6.52
CA ALA A 59 -5.43 13.15 5.89
C ALA A 59 -6.24 12.38 6.94
N ALA A 60 -7.52 12.16 6.66
CA ALA A 60 -8.49 11.47 7.48
C ALA A 60 -9.46 10.70 6.58
#